data_AF-A0A8H5NDD3-F1
#
_entry.id   AF-A0A8H5NDD3-F1
#
_cell.length_a   1.000
_cell.length_b   1.000
_cell.length_c   1.000
_cell.angle_alpha   90.00
_cell.angle_beta   90.00
_cell.angle_gamma   90.00
#
_symmetry.space_group_name_H-M   'P 1'
#
loop_
_entity.id
_entity.type
_entity.pdbx_description
1 polymer ?
#
loop_
_entity_poly.entity_id
_entity_poly.type
_entity_poly.pdbx_seq_one_letter_code
_entity_poly.pdbx_strand_id
1 'polypeptide(L)'
;MASGCNQNSYATPHYLQIFNPPLKPCGDFHLFARFPADIRWLVWQHYLSHERWIDITLRSRSFTSEGREQTSQQNYEIILDHRWKISKLFRTTSESRRAALVFYRVQLPCWYQRKDESMVNSTLYVCPELDTLMLNSLRVFENFAHDLWTYDSRRVGLVNLALRVGHPRHSMGNPIIQNNDISVLRQCLSRIERLVMMSQRGTKKIWRDLPSGPNNTWRSNQAIPIRSGIQSFNRLPYDPRLRDEHLKRVFRGDWNPRHSFNHWFKLLSNLQVQHKHKVIYQFGSSRRAWISYREKYFPTISDRETAAEWVCSDFDELRKWSESFHRSPEELRDQIDEELTRLFEPSPRPVVGFWLFPMESVFTPDDLNLHDTDFVVPHPKTVDMSQHMPELCLANIY
;
A
#
# COMPACT_ATOMS: atom_id res chain seq x y z
N MET A 1 -55.40 17.06 14.54
CA MET A 1 -54.20 16.26 14.85
C MET A 1 -53.61 15.79 13.52
N ALA A 2 -52.61 16.50 13.01
CA ALA A 2 -51.82 16.08 11.85
C ALA A 2 -50.36 16.09 12.32
N SER A 3 -49.80 14.91 12.52
CA SER A 3 -48.40 14.73 12.89
C SER A 3 -47.57 14.83 11.61
N GLY A 4 -46.81 15.92 11.49
CA GLY A 4 -45.82 16.10 10.45
C GLY A 4 -44.60 15.23 10.75
N CYS A 5 -44.41 14.17 9.95
CA CYS A 5 -43.12 13.51 9.84
C CYS A 5 -42.14 14.47 9.14
N ASN A 6 -41.26 15.10 9.91
CA ASN A 6 -40.07 15.76 9.38
C ASN A 6 -39.14 14.69 8.78
N GLN A 7 -39.19 14.54 7.46
CA GLN A 7 -38.13 13.92 6.67
C GLN A 7 -36.94 14.88 6.62
N ASN A 8 -36.15 14.96 7.69
CA ASN A 8 -34.79 15.49 7.56
C ASN A 8 -33.91 14.38 6.97
N SER A 9 -33.83 14.33 5.64
CA SER A 9 -32.76 13.61 4.96
C SER A 9 -31.45 14.35 5.23
N TYR A 10 -30.78 14.06 6.34
CA TYR A 10 -29.43 14.54 6.55
C TYR A 10 -28.54 13.88 5.49
N ALA A 11 -28.06 14.68 4.53
CA ALA A 11 -27.05 14.24 3.59
C ALA A 11 -25.85 13.69 4.39
N THR A 12 -25.33 12.53 4.00
CA THR A 12 -24.15 11.95 4.64
C THR A 12 -23.01 12.99 4.70
N PRO A 13 -22.40 13.28 5.86
CA PRO A 13 -21.33 14.27 5.96
C PRO A 13 -20.17 13.97 4.99
N HIS A 14 -19.53 14.99 4.42
CA HIS A 14 -18.51 14.77 3.38
C HIS A 14 -17.29 14.02 3.92
N TYR A 15 -16.94 14.18 5.20
CA TYR A 15 -15.84 13.44 5.83
C TYR A 15 -16.11 11.94 5.98
N LEU A 16 -17.36 11.49 5.73
CA LEU A 16 -17.73 10.08 5.59
C LEU A 16 -17.88 9.64 4.12
N GLN A 17 -17.86 10.58 3.18
CA GLN A 17 -17.96 10.30 1.75
C GLN A 17 -16.58 10.09 1.13
N ILE A 18 -16.40 8.97 0.45
CA ILE A 18 -15.13 8.63 -0.19
C ILE A 18 -14.91 9.46 -1.45
N PHE A 19 -13.67 9.93 -1.61
CA PHE A 19 -13.21 10.72 -2.75
C PHE A 19 -13.04 9.90 -4.03
N ASN A 20 -12.71 8.60 -3.93
CA ASN A 20 -12.53 7.73 -5.09
C ASN A 20 -13.76 7.84 -6.03
N PRO A 21 -13.52 8.01 -7.34
CA PRO A 21 -14.61 8.21 -8.29
C PRO A 21 -15.55 7.01 -8.28
N PRO A 22 -16.88 7.23 -8.37
CA PRO A 22 -17.81 6.13 -8.54
C PRO A 22 -17.52 5.43 -9.88
N LEU A 23 -17.86 4.14 -9.94
CA LEU A 23 -18.04 3.47 -11.23
C LEU A 23 -19.03 4.29 -12.06
N LYS A 24 -18.57 4.86 -13.17
CA LYS A 24 -19.52 5.29 -14.20
C LYS A 24 -20.18 4.01 -14.72
N PRO A 25 -21.52 3.91 -14.74
CA PRO A 25 -22.18 2.80 -15.39
C PRO A 25 -21.67 2.76 -16.83
N CYS A 26 -20.89 1.74 -17.16
CA CYS A 26 -20.54 1.46 -18.53
C CYS A 26 -21.76 0.72 -19.08
N GLY A 27 -22.57 1.39 -19.91
CA GLY A 27 -23.64 0.71 -20.63
C GLY A 27 -23.06 -0.47 -21.42
N ASP A 28 -23.88 -1.48 -21.68
CA ASP A 28 -23.43 -2.61 -22.49
C ASP A 28 -22.96 -2.13 -23.86
N PHE A 29 -21.65 -2.24 -24.09
CA PHE A 29 -21.06 -1.83 -25.36
C PHE A 29 -21.04 -3.00 -26.34
N HIS A 30 -22.24 -3.38 -26.82
CA HIS A 30 -22.44 -4.52 -27.72
C HIS A 30 -21.67 -4.41 -29.05
N LEU A 31 -21.23 -3.20 -29.43
CA LEU A 31 -20.45 -2.97 -30.64
C LEU A 31 -18.99 -3.43 -30.53
N PHE A 32 -18.50 -3.75 -29.32
CA PHE A 32 -17.12 -4.19 -29.12
C PHE A 32 -16.73 -5.34 -30.06
N ALA A 33 -17.60 -6.35 -30.17
CA ALA A 33 -17.35 -7.54 -30.99
C ALA A 33 -17.30 -7.23 -32.50
N ARG A 34 -17.84 -6.09 -32.93
CA ARG A 34 -17.87 -5.67 -34.34
C ARG A 34 -16.59 -4.95 -34.77
N PHE A 35 -15.72 -4.58 -33.81
CA PHE A 35 -14.46 -3.96 -34.15
C PHE A 35 -13.50 -4.96 -34.83
N PRO A 36 -12.66 -4.49 -35.77
CA PRO A 36 -11.55 -5.28 -36.30
C PRO A 36 -10.70 -5.87 -35.16
N ALA A 37 -10.10 -7.04 -35.41
CA ALA A 37 -9.31 -7.75 -34.40
C ALA A 37 -8.21 -6.87 -33.78
N ASP A 38 -7.55 -6.04 -34.60
CA ASP A 38 -6.47 -5.16 -34.13
C ASP A 38 -6.98 -4.08 -33.17
N ILE A 39 -8.18 -3.54 -33.40
CA ILE A 39 -8.80 -2.55 -32.51
C ILE A 39 -9.20 -3.20 -31.19
N ARG A 40 -9.81 -4.41 -31.24
CA ARG A 40 -10.16 -5.15 -30.02
C ARG A 40 -8.92 -5.50 -29.20
N TRP A 41 -7.84 -5.88 -29.86
CA TRP A 41 -6.54 -6.12 -29.24
C TRP A 41 -6.01 -4.88 -28.52
N LEU A 42 -6.01 -3.71 -29.18
CA LEU A 42 -5.57 -2.45 -28.57
C LEU A 42 -6.42 -2.08 -27.35
N VAL A 43 -7.73 -2.29 -27.39
CA VAL A 43 -8.61 -2.05 -26.24
C VAL A 43 -8.23 -2.96 -25.05
N TRP A 44 -7.94 -4.24 -25.31
CA TRP A 44 -7.48 -5.15 -24.25
C TRP A 44 -6.14 -4.73 -23.67
N GLN A 45 -5.18 -4.34 -24.51
CA GLN A 45 -3.89 -3.84 -24.03
C GLN A 45 -4.06 -2.56 -23.21
N HIS A 46 -4.90 -1.63 -23.67
CA HIS A 46 -5.19 -0.39 -22.96
C HIS A 46 -5.82 -0.67 -21.58
N TYR A 47 -6.80 -1.57 -21.50
CA TYR A 47 -7.42 -1.95 -20.23
C TYR A 47 -6.42 -2.53 -19.22
N LEU A 48 -5.42 -3.29 -19.70
CA LEU A 48 -4.39 -3.88 -18.86
C LEU A 48 -3.31 -2.89 -18.42
N SER A 49 -3.14 -1.77 -19.14
CA SER A 49 -2.06 -0.80 -18.98
C SER A 49 -2.29 0.13 -17.78
N HIS A 50 -2.36 -0.44 -16.59
CA HIS A 50 -2.44 0.29 -15.33
C HIS A 50 -1.40 -0.24 -14.34
N GLU A 51 -0.91 0.63 -13.46
CA GLU A 51 0.02 0.22 -12.41
C GLU A 51 -0.68 -0.68 -11.39
N ARG A 52 0.07 -1.62 -10.81
CA ARG A 52 -0.39 -2.44 -9.68
C ARG A 52 0.62 -2.47 -8.54
N TRP A 53 0.10 -2.62 -7.33
CA TRP A 53 0.83 -2.80 -6.09
C TRP A 53 0.53 -4.18 -5.52
N ILE A 54 1.54 -5.03 -5.44
CA ILE A 54 1.38 -6.43 -5.06
C ILE A 54 2.14 -6.70 -3.77
N ASP A 55 1.41 -6.96 -2.68
CA ASP A 55 2.01 -7.31 -1.39
C ASP A 55 2.41 -8.80 -1.38
N ILE A 56 3.71 -9.06 -1.26
CA ILE A 56 4.32 -10.39 -1.30
C ILE A 56 5.06 -10.68 0.00
N THR A 57 4.71 -11.79 0.60
CA THR A 57 5.48 -12.44 1.64
C THR A 57 6.36 -13.53 1.01
N LEU A 58 7.68 -13.33 1.06
CA LEU A 58 8.65 -14.36 0.65
C LEU A 58 9.07 -15.18 1.86
N ARG A 59 8.98 -16.51 1.75
CA ARG A 59 9.45 -17.43 2.79
C ARG A 59 10.53 -18.37 2.26
N SER A 60 11.58 -18.60 3.04
CA SER A 60 12.51 -19.69 2.76
C SER A 60 11.86 -21.03 3.11
N ARG A 61 11.98 -22.02 2.24
CA ARG A 61 11.44 -23.38 2.49
C ARG A 61 12.17 -24.15 3.59
N SER A 62 13.37 -23.71 3.99
CA SER A 62 14.10 -24.31 5.12
C SER A 62 13.36 -24.18 6.47
N PHE A 63 12.31 -23.35 6.56
CA PHE A 63 11.52 -23.12 7.78
C PHE A 63 10.13 -23.77 7.78
N THR A 64 9.76 -24.53 6.74
CA THR A 64 8.47 -25.22 6.69
C THR A 64 8.63 -26.68 7.10
N SER A 65 8.27 -26.97 8.35
CA SER A 65 7.98 -28.33 8.83
C SER A 65 6.68 -28.84 8.21
N GLU A 66 6.79 -29.96 7.50
CA GLU A 66 5.76 -30.96 7.18
C GLU A 66 4.65 -30.63 6.14
N GLY A 67 4.50 -31.56 5.18
CA GLY A 67 3.20 -31.88 4.56
C GLY A 67 2.87 -31.28 3.20
N ARG A 68 3.72 -30.46 2.56
CA ARG A 68 3.44 -29.93 1.20
C ARG A 68 4.23 -30.69 0.14
N GLU A 69 3.51 -31.23 -0.85
CA GLU A 69 4.10 -31.96 -1.99
C GLU A 69 5.17 -31.11 -2.70
N GLN A 70 6.37 -31.69 -2.80
CA GLN A 70 7.56 -31.12 -3.43
C GLN A 70 7.40 -31.09 -4.95
N THR A 71 6.75 -30.06 -5.49
CA THR A 71 6.51 -29.96 -6.94
C THR A 71 7.42 -28.96 -7.64
N SER A 72 8.23 -28.15 -6.94
CA SER A 72 9.17 -27.20 -7.56
C SER A 72 10.56 -27.20 -6.91
N GLN A 73 11.61 -27.08 -7.73
CA GLN A 73 13.02 -26.94 -7.32
C GLN A 73 13.35 -25.60 -6.62
N GLN A 74 12.35 -24.75 -6.32
CA GLN A 74 12.56 -23.43 -5.75
C GLN A 74 12.81 -23.50 -4.24
N ASN A 75 13.83 -22.77 -3.77
CA ASN A 75 14.20 -22.69 -2.35
C ASN A 75 13.32 -21.71 -1.54
N TYR A 76 12.28 -21.15 -2.16
CA TYR A 76 11.40 -20.16 -1.55
C TYR A 76 9.94 -20.39 -1.94
N GLU A 77 9.03 -19.80 -1.15
CA GLU A 77 7.60 -19.72 -1.43
C GLU A 77 7.18 -18.26 -1.57
N ILE A 78 6.29 -18.01 -2.54
CA ILE A 78 5.60 -16.73 -2.73
C ILE A 78 4.24 -16.83 -2.05
N ILE A 79 3.97 -15.98 -1.08
CA ILE A 79 2.67 -15.89 -0.40
C ILE A 79 2.09 -14.51 -0.64
N LEU A 80 0.86 -14.45 -1.13
CA LEU A 80 0.11 -13.21 -1.32
C LEU A 80 -0.69 -12.90 -0.04
N ASP A 81 -0.47 -11.72 0.52
CA ASP A 81 -1.07 -11.30 1.80
C ASP A 81 -2.61 -11.15 1.72
N HIS A 82 -3.17 -11.10 0.51
CA HIS A 82 -4.59 -10.85 0.25
C HIS A 82 -5.13 -11.76 -0.86
N ARG A 83 -6.46 -11.92 -0.91
CA ARG A 83 -7.14 -12.68 -1.97
C ARG A 83 -6.81 -12.07 -3.33
N TRP A 84 -6.01 -12.79 -4.11
CA TRP A 84 -5.56 -12.38 -5.44
C TRP A 84 -6.71 -12.44 -6.44
N LYS A 85 -7.23 -11.27 -6.84
CA LYS A 85 -8.20 -11.15 -7.94
C LYS A 85 -7.42 -11.09 -9.26
N ILE A 86 -7.20 -12.25 -9.87
CA ILE A 86 -6.67 -12.33 -11.25
C ILE A 86 -7.55 -11.47 -12.17
N SER A 87 -6.95 -10.78 -13.15
CA SER A 87 -7.70 -9.99 -14.13
C SER A 87 -8.85 -10.80 -14.74
N LYS A 88 -10.04 -10.19 -14.81
CA LYS A 88 -11.21 -10.84 -15.42
C LYS A 88 -10.95 -11.27 -16.87
N LEU A 89 -10.04 -10.58 -17.56
CA LEU A 89 -9.68 -10.86 -18.96
C LEU A 89 -9.13 -12.28 -19.17
N PHE A 90 -8.59 -12.94 -18.15
CA PHE A 90 -8.18 -14.35 -18.24
C PHE A 90 -9.36 -15.32 -18.46
N ARG A 91 -10.59 -14.88 -18.22
CA ARG A 91 -11.80 -15.73 -18.23
C ARG A 91 -12.93 -15.21 -19.14
N THR A 92 -12.80 -14.02 -19.73
CA THR A 92 -13.87 -13.41 -20.54
C THR A 92 -13.98 -14.04 -21.93
N THR A 93 -12.91 -14.02 -22.73
CA THR A 93 -12.85 -14.62 -24.07
C THR A 93 -11.46 -15.22 -24.33
N SER A 94 -11.32 -16.03 -25.38
CA SER A 94 -10.00 -16.52 -25.81
C SER A 94 -9.05 -15.38 -26.19
N GLU A 95 -9.57 -14.34 -26.85
CA GLU A 95 -8.79 -13.17 -27.27
C GLU A 95 -8.32 -12.34 -26.08
N SER A 96 -9.20 -12.03 -25.13
CA SER A 96 -8.84 -11.28 -23.92
C SER A 96 -7.84 -12.06 -23.07
N ARG A 97 -7.98 -13.39 -23.01
CA ARG A 97 -7.06 -14.27 -22.29
C ARG A 97 -5.68 -14.24 -22.94
N ARG A 98 -5.61 -14.29 -24.27
CA ARG A 98 -4.35 -14.15 -25.02
C ARG A 98 -3.70 -12.80 -24.74
N ALA A 99 -4.47 -11.71 -24.77
CA ALA A 99 -3.95 -10.38 -24.44
C ALA A 99 -3.39 -10.31 -23.00
N ALA A 100 -4.12 -10.87 -22.03
CA ALA A 100 -3.69 -10.93 -20.64
C ALA A 100 -2.41 -11.76 -20.44
N LEU A 101 -2.28 -12.91 -21.09
CA LEU A 101 -1.09 -13.75 -21.03
C LEU A 101 0.14 -13.09 -21.67
N VAL A 102 -0.05 -12.35 -22.77
CA VAL A 102 1.03 -11.58 -23.42
C VAL A 102 1.44 -10.37 -22.57
N PHE A 103 0.51 -9.75 -21.86
CA PHE A 103 0.79 -8.62 -20.98
C PHE A 103 1.48 -9.06 -19.68
N TYR A 104 0.93 -10.04 -18.98
CA TYR A 104 1.50 -10.61 -17.75
C TYR A 104 2.44 -11.76 -18.07
N ARG A 105 3.60 -11.40 -18.62
CA ARG A 105 4.56 -12.32 -19.22
C ARG A 105 5.18 -13.27 -18.22
N VAL A 106 5.34 -12.83 -16.96
CA VAL A 106 5.96 -13.62 -15.91
C VAL A 106 4.89 -14.34 -15.12
N GLN A 107 5.05 -15.65 -14.98
CA GLN A 107 4.13 -16.53 -14.28
C GLN A 107 4.91 -17.36 -13.27
N LEU A 108 4.64 -17.14 -11.99
CA LEU A 108 5.31 -17.85 -10.90
C LEU A 108 4.29 -18.59 -10.03
N PRO A 109 4.59 -19.81 -9.56
CA PRO A 109 3.73 -20.49 -8.60
C PRO A 109 3.68 -19.68 -7.29
N CYS A 110 2.48 -19.49 -6.75
CA CYS A 110 2.29 -18.77 -5.51
C CYS A 110 1.18 -19.38 -4.67
N TRP A 111 1.13 -18.96 -3.42
CA TRP A 111 0.05 -19.31 -2.50
C TRP A 111 -0.69 -18.05 -2.06
N TYR A 112 -1.98 -18.18 -1.75
CA TYR A 112 -2.69 -17.15 -1.01
C TYR A 112 -3.51 -17.79 0.10
N GLN A 113 -3.70 -17.05 1.18
CA GLN A 113 -4.50 -17.49 2.32
C GLN A 113 -5.96 -17.13 2.09
N ARG A 114 -6.86 -18.10 2.26
CA ARG A 114 -8.31 -17.88 2.25
C ARG A 114 -8.79 -17.37 3.62
N LYS A 115 -10.06 -16.95 3.68
CA LYS A 115 -10.71 -16.51 4.93
C LYS A 115 -10.76 -17.61 5.99
N ASP A 116 -10.82 -18.87 5.58
CA ASP A 116 -10.80 -20.06 6.44
C ASP A 116 -9.36 -20.48 6.84
N GLU A 117 -8.39 -19.59 6.62
CA GLU A 117 -6.95 -19.77 6.86
C GLU A 117 -6.28 -20.87 6.00
N SER A 118 -7.03 -21.55 5.12
CA SER A 118 -6.47 -22.52 4.20
C SER A 118 -5.60 -21.85 3.14
N MET A 119 -4.50 -22.52 2.78
CA MET A 119 -3.56 -22.06 1.75
C MET A 119 -3.92 -22.68 0.41
N VAL A 120 -4.08 -21.85 -0.61
CA VAL A 120 -4.45 -22.30 -1.96
C VAL A 120 -3.33 -21.99 -2.95
N ASN A 121 -2.97 -23.01 -3.72
CA ASN A 121 -2.08 -22.89 -4.87
C ASN A 121 -2.70 -22.03 -5.98
N SER A 122 -1.89 -21.12 -6.51
CA SER A 122 -2.27 -20.20 -7.58
C SER A 122 -1.04 -19.81 -8.41
N THR A 123 -1.25 -18.93 -9.37
CA THR A 123 -0.19 -18.34 -10.19
C THR A 123 -0.16 -16.83 -9.97
N LEU A 124 1.01 -16.32 -9.66
CA LEU A 124 1.32 -14.90 -9.68
C LEU A 124 1.64 -14.50 -11.11
N TYR A 125 0.86 -13.58 -11.64
CA TYR A 125 1.01 -13.00 -12.98
C TYR A 125 1.61 -11.61 -12.84
N VAL A 126 2.79 -11.35 -13.43
CA VAL A 126 3.51 -10.09 -13.30
C VAL A 126 3.79 -9.45 -14.67
N CYS A 127 3.58 -8.14 -14.74
CA CYS A 127 4.04 -7.23 -15.77
C CYS A 127 5.18 -6.39 -15.15
N PRO A 128 6.45 -6.78 -15.36
CA PRO A 128 7.63 -6.10 -14.81
C PRO A 128 7.59 -4.57 -14.81
N GLU A 129 7.16 -3.97 -15.92
CA GLU A 129 7.22 -2.52 -16.13
C GLU A 129 6.19 -1.74 -15.30
N LEU A 130 5.07 -2.35 -14.94
CA LEU A 130 3.93 -1.66 -14.31
C LEU A 130 3.58 -2.16 -12.91
N ASP A 131 4.07 -3.33 -12.52
CA ASP A 131 3.82 -3.92 -11.21
C ASP A 131 4.90 -3.55 -10.21
N THR A 132 4.52 -2.86 -9.14
CA THR A 132 5.36 -2.66 -7.96
C THR A 132 5.16 -3.81 -6.98
N LEU A 133 6.24 -4.55 -6.70
CA LEU A 133 6.21 -5.68 -5.78
C LEU A 133 6.67 -5.24 -4.40
N MET A 134 5.76 -5.27 -3.43
CA MET A 134 6.07 -4.94 -2.04
C MET A 134 6.48 -6.19 -1.26
N LEU A 135 7.76 -6.29 -0.94
CA LEU A 135 8.31 -7.43 -0.22
C LEU A 135 8.32 -7.18 1.28
N ASN A 136 8.02 -8.23 2.04
CA ASN A 136 8.14 -8.20 3.50
C ASN A 136 9.60 -8.39 3.99
N SER A 137 10.49 -8.94 3.15
CA SER A 137 11.85 -9.30 3.50
C SER A 137 12.71 -9.48 2.25
N LEU A 138 14.00 -9.18 2.35
CA LEU A 138 15.00 -9.41 1.29
C LEU A 138 15.74 -10.76 1.39
N ARG A 139 15.42 -11.60 2.38
CA ARG A 139 16.19 -12.82 2.68
C ARG A 139 16.37 -13.77 1.49
N VAL A 140 15.34 -13.97 0.68
CA VAL A 140 15.37 -14.83 -0.53
C VAL A 140 15.19 -14.02 -1.80
N PHE A 141 15.52 -12.73 -1.74
CA PHE A 141 15.33 -11.78 -2.84
C PHE A 141 16.07 -12.20 -4.10
N GLU A 142 17.31 -12.69 -3.97
CA GLU A 142 18.15 -13.09 -5.11
C GLU A 142 17.43 -14.10 -6.01
N ASN A 143 16.98 -15.22 -5.45
CA ASN A 143 16.28 -16.26 -6.20
C ASN A 143 14.97 -15.75 -6.82
N PHE A 144 14.20 -14.97 -6.05
CA PHE A 144 12.94 -14.43 -6.53
C PHE A 144 13.13 -13.45 -7.70
N ALA A 145 14.08 -12.52 -7.57
CA ALA A 145 14.40 -11.55 -8.61
C ALA A 145 15.03 -12.21 -9.83
N HIS A 146 15.87 -13.22 -9.63
CA HIS A 146 16.44 -14.04 -10.70
C HIS A 146 15.34 -14.77 -11.47
N ASP A 147 14.40 -15.43 -10.79
CA ASP A 147 13.27 -16.10 -11.43
C ASP A 147 12.40 -15.12 -12.23
N LEU A 148 12.08 -13.95 -11.67
CA LEU A 148 11.34 -12.91 -12.41
C LEU A 148 12.04 -12.52 -13.72
N TRP A 149 13.37 -12.45 -13.72
CA TRP A 149 14.16 -12.17 -14.92
C TRP A 149 14.26 -13.38 -15.86
N THR A 150 14.38 -14.58 -15.32
CA THR A 150 14.53 -15.83 -16.07
C THR A 150 13.25 -16.20 -16.81
N TYR A 151 12.10 -15.98 -16.19
CA TYR A 151 10.77 -16.24 -16.77
C TYR A 151 10.21 -15.07 -17.59
N ASP A 152 10.82 -13.88 -17.56
CA ASP A 152 10.44 -12.78 -18.44
C ASP A 152 11.03 -12.94 -19.83
N SER A 153 10.17 -13.14 -20.83
CA SER A 153 10.58 -13.22 -22.24
C SER A 153 11.26 -11.94 -22.75
N ARG A 154 11.03 -10.79 -22.10
CA ARG A 154 11.68 -9.50 -22.43
C ARG A 154 12.91 -9.21 -21.58
N ARG A 155 13.27 -10.07 -20.62
CA ARG A 155 14.44 -9.93 -19.76
C ARG A 155 14.51 -8.61 -18.96
N VAL A 156 13.36 -8.01 -18.65
CA VAL A 156 13.25 -6.80 -17.79
C VAL A 156 13.53 -7.19 -16.34
N GLY A 157 12.84 -8.23 -15.84
CA GLY A 157 12.99 -8.70 -14.45
C GLY A 157 12.35 -7.76 -13.43
N LEU A 158 12.84 -7.75 -12.19
CA LEU A 158 12.30 -6.89 -11.14
C LEU A 158 12.88 -5.47 -11.23
N VAL A 159 12.03 -4.49 -11.59
CA VAL A 159 12.44 -3.07 -11.72
C VAL A 159 11.71 -2.14 -10.73
N ASN A 160 10.50 -2.50 -10.29
CA ASN A 160 9.70 -1.73 -9.33
C ASN A 160 9.58 -2.49 -8.00
N LEU A 161 10.33 -2.06 -6.99
CA LEU A 161 10.39 -2.68 -5.67
C LEU A 161 9.80 -1.76 -4.60
N ALA A 162 9.06 -2.33 -3.66
CA ALA A 162 8.68 -1.66 -2.43
C ALA A 162 9.06 -2.49 -1.20
N LEU A 163 9.41 -1.81 -0.12
CA LEU A 163 9.80 -2.42 1.15
C LEU A 163 9.06 -1.73 2.30
N ARG A 164 8.70 -2.49 3.34
CA ARG A 164 8.08 -1.92 4.54
C ARG A 164 9.11 -1.12 5.35
N VAL A 165 8.73 0.10 5.72
CA VAL A 165 9.41 0.86 6.78
C VAL A 165 9.17 0.13 8.09
N GLY A 166 10.25 -0.35 8.69
CA GLY A 166 10.20 -1.22 9.86
C GLY A 166 11.58 -1.44 10.43
N HIS A 167 11.66 -2.23 11.50
CA HIS A 167 12.94 -2.59 12.09
C HIS A 167 13.81 -3.30 11.04
N PRO A 168 15.06 -2.85 10.78
CA PRO A 168 15.89 -3.37 9.68
C PRO A 168 16.08 -4.89 9.72
N ARG A 169 16.23 -5.49 10.90
CA ARG A 169 16.32 -6.95 11.09
C ARG A 169 15.16 -7.75 10.50
N HIS A 170 13.97 -7.15 10.33
CA HIS A 170 12.77 -7.84 9.84
C HIS A 170 12.50 -7.56 8.36
N SER A 171 12.55 -6.29 7.92
CA SER A 171 12.21 -5.93 6.53
C SER A 171 13.40 -5.93 5.57
N MET A 172 14.62 -5.72 6.07
CA MET A 172 15.84 -5.63 5.27
C MET A 172 16.98 -6.49 5.82
N GLY A 173 16.65 -7.59 6.51
CA GLY A 173 17.66 -8.58 6.88
C GLY A 173 18.49 -8.95 5.66
N ASN A 174 19.81 -9.06 5.83
CA ASN A 174 20.75 -9.30 4.74
C ASN A 174 20.25 -10.44 3.84
N PRO A 175 20.23 -10.26 2.50
CA PRO A 175 19.91 -11.33 1.58
C PRO A 175 20.77 -12.56 1.88
N ILE A 176 20.14 -13.74 1.86
CA ILE A 176 20.85 -15.01 1.93
C ILE A 176 21.40 -15.24 0.53
N ILE A 177 22.70 -15.03 0.37
CA ILE A 177 23.41 -15.28 -0.89
C ILE A 177 23.54 -16.80 -1.03
N GLN A 178 22.91 -17.37 -2.06
CA GLN A 178 23.06 -18.79 -2.32
C GLN A 178 24.36 -19.04 -3.09
N ASN A 179 25.03 -20.15 -2.78
CA ASN A 179 26.28 -20.57 -3.43
C ASN A 179 27.43 -19.55 -3.36
N ASN A 180 27.35 -18.54 -2.48
CA ASN A 180 28.28 -17.40 -2.40
C ASN A 180 28.46 -16.61 -3.71
N ASP A 181 27.55 -16.75 -4.69
CA ASP A 181 27.62 -15.99 -5.94
C ASP A 181 26.90 -14.65 -5.81
N ILE A 182 27.64 -13.65 -5.33
CA ILE A 182 27.17 -12.27 -5.18
C ILE A 182 26.79 -11.62 -6.51
N SER A 183 27.27 -12.15 -7.65
CA SER A 183 27.06 -11.53 -8.96
C SER A 183 25.58 -11.49 -9.35
N VAL A 184 24.82 -12.56 -9.04
CA VAL A 184 23.39 -12.65 -9.35
C VAL A 184 22.60 -11.59 -8.56
N LEU A 185 22.84 -11.50 -7.26
CA LEU A 185 22.23 -10.48 -6.40
C LEU A 185 22.57 -9.07 -6.88
N ARG A 186 23.84 -8.80 -7.19
CA ARG A 186 24.30 -7.51 -7.71
C ARG A 186 23.58 -7.16 -9.01
N GLN A 187 23.45 -8.12 -9.92
CA GLN A 187 22.76 -7.93 -11.20
C GLN A 187 21.25 -7.68 -10.99
N CYS A 188 20.61 -8.38 -10.06
CA CYS A 188 19.20 -8.17 -9.74
C CYS A 188 18.97 -6.77 -9.17
N LEU A 189 19.80 -6.34 -8.22
CA LEU A 189 19.72 -5.01 -7.62
C LEU A 189 20.01 -3.90 -8.64
N SER A 190 20.96 -4.09 -9.56
CA SER A 190 21.31 -3.05 -10.54
C SER A 190 20.17 -2.71 -11.51
N ARG A 191 19.17 -3.60 -11.66
CA ARG A 191 17.99 -3.40 -12.50
C ARG A 191 16.90 -2.55 -11.85
N ILE A 192 16.94 -2.34 -10.53
CA ILE A 192 15.90 -1.57 -9.84
C ILE A 192 15.84 -0.16 -10.43
N GLU A 193 14.67 0.23 -10.92
CA GLU A 193 14.36 1.55 -11.47
C GLU A 193 13.57 2.39 -10.46
N ARG A 194 12.77 1.74 -9.61
CA ARG A 194 11.99 2.40 -8.56
C ARG A 194 12.07 1.63 -7.25
N LEU A 195 12.34 2.35 -6.17
CA LEU A 195 12.28 1.85 -4.80
C LEU A 195 11.34 2.71 -3.97
N VAL A 196 10.34 2.07 -3.34
CA VAL A 196 9.44 2.72 -2.40
C VAL A 196 9.62 2.17 -0.98
N MET A 197 9.96 3.05 -0.03
CA MET A 197 9.92 2.73 1.40
C MET A 197 8.52 3.05 1.94
N MET A 198 7.69 2.04 2.14
CA MET A 198 6.27 2.18 2.46
C MET A 198 6.00 2.14 3.96
N SER A 199 5.42 3.21 4.50
CA SER A 199 4.84 3.28 5.84
C SER A 199 3.32 3.12 5.75
N GLN A 200 2.80 2.00 6.27
CA GLN A 200 1.36 1.72 6.33
C GLN A 200 0.74 2.14 7.68
N ARG A 201 1.48 2.89 8.50
CA ARG A 201 1.07 3.34 9.84
C ARG A 201 0.71 4.82 9.87
N GLY A 202 0.29 5.37 8.74
CA GLY A 202 0.06 6.80 8.54
C GLY A 202 -0.88 7.45 9.56
N THR A 203 -1.72 6.72 10.31
CA THR A 203 -2.55 7.34 11.37
C THR A 203 -2.80 6.44 12.57
N LYS A 204 -2.80 7.06 13.77
CA LYS A 204 -3.70 6.85 14.94
C LYS A 204 -3.07 7.17 16.31
N LYS A 205 -1.94 7.87 16.41
CA LYS A 205 -1.71 8.63 17.65
C LYS A 205 -2.52 9.91 17.57
N ILE A 206 -3.74 9.83 18.08
CA ILE A 206 -4.40 10.98 18.67
C ILE A 206 -3.39 11.56 19.66
N TRP A 207 -2.82 12.72 19.33
CA TRP A 207 -1.83 13.35 20.18
C TRP A 207 -2.49 13.74 21.49
N ARG A 208 -1.95 13.23 22.61
CA ARG A 208 -1.89 14.02 23.84
C ARG A 208 -0.66 14.89 23.68
N ASP A 209 -0.87 16.16 23.40
CA ASP A 209 0.09 17.14 23.87
C ASP A 209 -0.05 17.12 25.41
N LEU A 210 0.94 16.60 26.14
CA LEU A 210 1.00 16.75 27.60
C LEU A 210 2.42 17.15 28.00
N PRO A 211 2.59 18.02 29.03
CA PRO A 211 1.60 18.26 30.09
C PRO A 211 1.09 19.70 30.28
N SER A 212 -0.14 19.79 30.84
CA SER A 212 -0.66 20.88 31.70
C SER A 212 -1.39 22.08 31.08
N GLY A 213 -2.33 21.88 30.15
CA GLY A 213 -3.26 22.94 29.76
C GLY A 213 -4.69 22.43 29.52
N PRO A 214 -5.73 23.26 29.72
CA PRO A 214 -7.14 22.90 29.48
C PRO A 214 -7.48 22.66 27.99
N ASN A 215 -6.53 22.84 27.07
CA ASN A 215 -6.70 22.71 25.62
C ASN A 215 -5.99 21.48 25.05
N ASN A 216 -6.37 20.28 25.49
CA ASN A 216 -5.92 19.04 24.84
C ASN A 216 -6.58 18.91 23.46
N THR A 217 -5.98 19.46 22.39
CA THR A 217 -6.56 19.33 21.05
C THR A 217 -6.16 18.02 20.40
N TRP A 218 -7.13 17.12 20.24
CA TRP A 218 -7.01 15.89 19.47
C TRP A 218 -6.80 16.23 17.99
N ARG A 219 -5.65 15.87 17.40
CA ARG A 219 -5.41 16.13 15.96
C ARG A 219 -4.92 14.88 15.24
N SER A 220 -5.77 14.28 14.43
CA SER A 220 -5.38 13.25 13.46
C SER A 220 -5.34 13.87 12.07
N ASN A 221 -4.32 13.57 11.28
CA ASN A 221 -4.26 14.00 9.89
C ASN A 221 -5.14 13.09 9.03
N GLN A 222 -6.42 13.45 8.90
CA GLN A 222 -7.43 12.70 8.15
C GLN A 222 -7.23 12.75 6.63
N ALA A 223 -6.31 13.59 6.15
CA ALA A 223 -5.99 13.65 4.73
C ALA A 223 -5.21 12.42 4.25
N ILE A 224 -4.54 11.69 5.15
CA ILE A 224 -3.70 10.54 4.80
C ILE A 224 -4.57 9.42 4.15
N PRO A 225 -4.21 8.93 2.96
CA PRO A 225 -4.96 7.90 2.25
C PRO A 225 -5.05 6.57 3.02
N ILE A 226 -6.17 5.89 2.86
CA ILE A 226 -6.47 4.57 3.43
C ILE A 226 -5.94 3.48 2.50
N ARG A 227 -5.10 2.59 3.01
CA ARG A 227 -4.58 1.44 2.26
C ARG A 227 -5.69 0.38 2.08
N SER A 228 -5.97 0.03 0.83
CA SER A 228 -6.85 -1.10 0.48
C SER A 228 -6.12 -2.41 0.24
N GLY A 229 -6.86 -3.52 0.18
CA GLY A 229 -6.37 -4.77 -0.43
C GLY A 229 -6.36 -4.74 -1.97
N ILE A 230 -6.96 -3.72 -2.58
CA ILE A 230 -6.92 -3.50 -4.02
C ILE A 230 -5.51 -3.12 -4.45
N GLN A 231 -5.15 -3.64 -5.62
CA GLN A 231 -3.80 -3.62 -6.13
C GLN A 231 -3.63 -2.65 -7.30
N SER A 232 -4.65 -2.38 -8.12
CA SER A 232 -4.53 -1.40 -9.20
C SER A 232 -4.82 0.02 -8.72
N PHE A 233 -4.09 0.98 -9.29
CA PHE A 233 -4.23 2.39 -8.94
C PHE A 233 -3.91 3.30 -10.14
N ASN A 234 -4.42 4.52 -10.10
CA ASN A 234 -4.01 5.61 -10.97
C ASN A 234 -3.11 6.57 -10.19
N ARG A 235 -1.97 6.95 -10.76
CA ARG A 235 -1.08 7.94 -10.16
C ARG A 235 -1.49 9.34 -10.60
N LEU A 236 -1.88 10.17 -9.63
CA LEU A 236 -2.07 11.59 -9.83
C LEU A 236 -0.79 12.33 -9.41
N PRO A 237 -0.36 13.35 -10.18
CA PRO A 237 0.88 14.08 -9.89
C PRO A 237 0.86 14.80 -8.53
N TYR A 238 -0.33 15.14 -8.04
CA TYR A 238 -0.56 15.67 -6.70
C TYR A 238 -1.91 15.19 -6.16
N ASP A 239 -2.08 15.18 -4.84
CA ASP A 239 -3.38 14.93 -4.22
C ASP A 239 -4.27 16.18 -4.30
N PRO A 240 -5.34 16.16 -5.12
CA PRO A 240 -6.18 17.34 -5.35
C PRO A 240 -7.04 17.73 -4.14
N ARG A 241 -7.05 16.92 -3.08
CA ARG A 241 -7.80 17.20 -1.86
C ARG A 241 -7.02 18.05 -0.87
N LEU A 242 -5.70 18.20 -1.08
CA LEU A 242 -4.83 18.84 -0.10
C LEU A 242 -4.90 20.37 -0.14
N ARG A 243 -4.64 20.94 1.04
CA ARG A 243 -4.37 22.34 1.31
C ARG A 243 -3.09 22.40 2.12
N ASP A 244 -2.39 23.52 2.15
CA ASP A 244 -1.06 23.66 2.78
C ASP A 244 -1.01 23.10 4.21
N GLU A 245 -2.07 23.33 5.00
CA GLU A 245 -2.19 22.86 6.39
C GLU A 245 -2.15 21.33 6.54
N HIS A 246 -2.59 20.57 5.53
CA HIS A 246 -2.65 19.11 5.60
C HIS A 246 -1.27 18.45 5.56
N LEU A 247 -0.25 19.14 5.05
CA LEU A 247 1.12 18.62 4.97
C LEU A 247 2.04 19.12 6.08
N LYS A 248 1.63 20.12 6.88
CA LYS A 248 2.44 20.62 8.00
C LYS A 248 2.69 19.59 9.11
N ARG A 249 1.84 18.57 9.18
CA ARG A 249 1.90 17.53 10.22
C ARG A 249 1.64 16.14 9.63
N VAL A 250 2.62 15.61 8.89
CA VAL A 250 2.56 14.24 8.36
C VAL A 250 3.30 13.29 9.32
N PHE A 251 2.61 12.24 9.73
CA PHE A 251 3.20 11.18 10.54
C PHE A 251 4.00 10.21 9.65
N ARG A 252 5.28 10.05 9.93
CA ARG A 252 6.19 9.19 9.14
C ARG A 252 6.11 7.71 9.51
N GLY A 253 5.48 7.38 10.64
CA GLY A 253 5.45 6.03 11.19
C GLY A 253 6.16 5.96 12.54
N ASP A 254 6.11 4.78 13.17
CA ASP A 254 6.85 4.52 14.41
C ASP A 254 8.36 4.34 14.20
N TRP A 255 8.74 3.99 12.97
CA TRP A 255 10.11 3.73 12.57
C TRP A 255 10.58 4.87 11.69
N ASN A 256 11.81 5.34 11.93
CA ASN A 256 12.40 6.41 11.14
C ASN A 256 12.75 5.88 9.74
N PRO A 257 12.08 6.37 8.67
CA PRO A 257 12.31 5.89 7.30
C PRO A 257 13.75 6.13 6.82
N ARG A 258 14.49 7.04 7.45
CA ARG A 258 15.90 7.30 7.14
C ARG A 258 16.79 6.09 7.30
N HIS A 259 16.55 5.27 8.34
CA HIS A 259 17.33 4.05 8.51
C HIS A 259 17.05 3.03 7.41
N SER A 260 15.81 2.97 6.91
CA SER A 260 15.49 2.10 5.79
C SER A 260 16.23 2.53 4.52
N PHE A 261 16.27 3.83 4.20
CA PHE A 261 17.08 4.31 3.07
C PHE A 261 18.58 4.11 3.30
N ASN A 262 19.10 4.46 4.47
CA ASN A 262 20.52 4.27 4.79
C ASN A 262 20.94 2.79 4.62
N HIS A 263 20.19 1.87 5.22
CA HIS A 263 20.51 0.44 5.10
C HIS A 263 20.41 -0.05 3.65
N TRP A 264 19.49 0.50 2.84
CA TRP A 264 19.43 0.18 1.42
C TRP A 264 20.69 0.67 0.68
N PHE A 265 21.13 1.90 0.92
CA PHE A 265 22.35 2.44 0.31
C PHE A 265 23.61 1.72 0.79
N LYS A 266 23.71 1.34 2.08
CA LYS A 266 24.78 0.48 2.60
C LYS A 266 24.81 -0.87 1.89
N LEU A 267 23.64 -1.50 1.67
CA LEU A 267 23.56 -2.74 0.91
C LEU A 267 24.09 -2.57 -0.52
N LEU A 268 23.65 -1.54 -1.24
CA LEU A 268 24.14 -1.26 -2.60
C LEU A 268 25.65 -1.00 -2.62
N SER A 269 26.16 -0.20 -1.68
CA SER A 269 27.57 0.13 -1.54
C SER A 269 28.43 -1.11 -1.25
N ASN A 270 28.02 -1.92 -0.27
CA ASN A 270 28.73 -3.15 0.10
C ASN A 270 28.81 -4.15 -1.05
N LEU A 271 27.75 -4.21 -1.86
CA LEU A 271 27.70 -5.07 -3.04
C LEU A 271 28.30 -4.44 -4.29
N GLN A 272 28.76 -3.18 -4.22
CA GLN A 272 29.29 -2.39 -5.33
C GLN A 272 28.31 -2.35 -6.51
N VAL A 273 27.02 -2.19 -6.22
CA VAL A 273 25.97 -2.06 -7.23
C VAL A 273 26.08 -0.69 -7.88
N GLN A 274 26.24 -0.68 -9.20
CA GLN A 274 26.17 0.53 -10.01
C GLN A 274 24.95 0.47 -10.93
N HIS A 275 24.11 1.49 -10.85
CA HIS A 275 22.98 1.65 -11.77
C HIS A 275 23.46 2.43 -13.00
N LYS A 276 23.08 1.95 -14.20
CA LYS A 276 23.35 2.64 -15.47
C LYS A 276 22.26 3.66 -15.84
N HIS A 277 21.28 3.80 -14.95
CA HIS A 277 20.10 4.63 -15.10
C HIS A 277 19.80 5.35 -13.79
N LYS A 278 18.95 6.38 -13.86
CA LYS A 278 18.47 7.08 -12.67
C LYS A 278 17.43 6.20 -11.96
N VAL A 279 17.67 5.93 -10.67
CA VAL A 279 16.70 5.23 -9.81
C VAL A 279 15.80 6.25 -9.13
N ILE A 280 14.50 5.98 -9.11
CA ILE A 280 13.49 6.79 -8.42
C ILE A 280 13.31 6.23 -7.01
N TYR A 281 13.75 6.99 -6.01
CA TYR A 281 13.57 6.68 -4.60
C TYR A 281 12.40 7.47 -4.03
N GLN A 282 11.45 6.79 -3.37
CA GLN A 282 10.24 7.41 -2.83
C GLN A 282 9.90 6.90 -1.44
N PHE A 283 9.28 7.76 -0.63
CA PHE A 283 8.68 7.41 0.64
C PHE A 283 7.17 7.29 0.48
N GLY A 284 6.62 6.11 0.74
CA GLY A 284 5.19 5.84 0.70
C GLY A 284 4.53 6.05 2.05
N SER A 285 3.35 6.68 2.07
CA SER A 285 2.56 6.85 3.30
C SER A 285 1.09 6.51 3.08
N SER A 286 0.55 5.68 3.96
CA SER A 286 -0.88 5.39 4.03
C SER A 286 -1.27 4.97 5.44
N ARG A 287 -2.54 5.13 5.78
CA ARG A 287 -3.11 4.50 6.98
C ARG A 287 -3.66 3.14 6.64
N ARG A 288 -3.29 2.14 7.43
CA ARG A 288 -3.94 0.84 7.45
C ARG A 288 -4.72 0.73 8.75
N ALA A 289 -5.87 0.06 8.70
CA ALA A 289 -6.70 -0.17 9.88
C ALA A 289 -5.85 -0.68 11.06
N TRP A 290 -5.94 0.01 12.18
CA TRP A 290 -5.47 -0.50 13.47
C TRP A 290 -6.73 -0.85 14.23
N ILE A 291 -7.24 -2.07 14.03
CA ILE A 291 -8.20 -2.62 14.97
C ILE A 291 -7.39 -3.28 16.08
N SER A 292 -7.90 -3.19 17.29
CA SER A 292 -7.28 -3.64 18.54
C SER A 292 -6.46 -4.92 18.38
N TYR A 293 -5.45 -5.11 19.24
CA TYR A 293 -4.64 -6.33 19.37
C TYR A 293 -5.43 -7.67 19.39
N ARG A 294 -6.77 -7.64 19.47
CA ARG A 294 -7.67 -8.79 19.54
C ARG A 294 -8.31 -9.20 18.21
N GLU A 295 -8.40 -8.34 17.20
CA GLU A 295 -9.02 -8.72 15.92
C GLU A 295 -7.97 -9.19 14.90
N LYS A 296 -7.94 -10.50 14.66
CA LYS A 296 -7.00 -11.16 13.73
C LYS A 296 -7.21 -10.78 12.26
N TYR A 297 -8.35 -10.18 11.89
CA TYR A 297 -8.72 -9.94 10.50
C TYR A 297 -9.00 -8.46 10.25
N PHE A 298 -8.12 -7.82 9.49
CA PHE A 298 -8.35 -6.47 9.00
C PHE A 298 -9.48 -6.50 7.95
N PRO A 299 -10.53 -5.66 8.07
CA PRO A 299 -11.51 -5.52 7.00
C PRO A 299 -10.79 -5.10 5.73
N THR A 300 -10.86 -5.97 4.72
CA THR A 300 -10.16 -5.75 3.45
C THR A 300 -11.04 -4.89 2.57
N ILE A 301 -10.67 -3.62 2.39
CA ILE A 301 -11.32 -2.74 1.43
C ILE A 301 -11.11 -3.33 0.02
N SER A 302 -12.20 -3.80 -0.59
CA SER A 302 -12.19 -4.52 -1.87
C SER A 302 -13.01 -3.89 -2.99
N ASP A 303 -13.81 -2.89 -2.64
CA ASP A 303 -14.78 -2.18 -3.48
C ASP A 303 -15.19 -0.88 -2.75
N ARG A 304 -16.08 -0.10 -3.36
CA ARG A 304 -16.52 1.18 -2.81
C ARG A 304 -17.42 1.04 -1.57
N GLU A 305 -18.22 -0.01 -1.49
CA GLU A 305 -19.14 -0.27 -0.38
C GLU A 305 -18.36 -0.61 0.89
N THR A 306 -17.45 -1.59 0.81
CA THR A 306 -16.56 -1.96 1.91
C THR A 306 -15.64 -0.81 2.33
N ALA A 307 -15.29 0.08 1.41
CA ALA A 307 -14.56 1.28 1.76
C ALA A 307 -15.42 2.26 2.58
N ALA A 308 -16.68 2.47 2.20
CA ALA A 308 -17.59 3.38 2.91
C ALA A 308 -17.89 2.85 4.33
N GLU A 309 -18.15 1.54 4.45
CA GLU A 309 -18.27 0.85 5.74
C GLU A 309 -17.02 1.05 6.60
N TRP A 310 -15.83 0.95 6.00
CA TRP A 310 -14.57 1.17 6.70
C TRP A 310 -14.47 2.58 7.26
N VAL A 311 -14.82 3.60 6.48
CA VAL A 311 -14.78 5.01 6.92
C VAL A 311 -15.76 5.26 8.07
N CYS A 312 -16.98 4.72 7.97
CA CYS A 312 -17.95 4.79 9.06
C CYS A 312 -17.44 4.09 10.32
N SER A 313 -16.89 2.88 10.18
CA SER A 313 -16.34 2.12 11.30
C SER A 313 -15.15 2.84 11.96
N ASP A 314 -14.27 3.48 11.18
CA ASP A 314 -13.12 4.23 11.70
C ASP A 314 -13.57 5.45 12.52
N PHE A 315 -14.63 6.13 12.05
CA PHE A 315 -15.26 7.23 12.77
C PHE A 315 -15.96 6.76 14.06
N ASP A 316 -16.70 5.66 13.99
CA ASP A 316 -17.39 5.07 15.15
C ASP A 316 -16.40 4.55 16.21
N GLU A 317 -15.26 3.98 15.81
CA GLU A 317 -14.19 3.61 16.73
C GLU A 317 -13.61 4.82 17.46
N LEU A 318 -13.40 5.93 16.74
CA LEU A 318 -12.92 7.16 17.35
C LEU A 318 -13.94 7.73 18.34
N ARG A 319 -15.23 7.67 18.02
CA ARG A 319 -16.32 8.04 18.94
C ARG A 319 -16.28 7.18 20.20
N LYS A 320 -16.31 5.85 20.07
CA LYS A 320 -16.25 4.92 21.21
C LYS A 320 -15.01 5.14 22.07
N TRP A 321 -13.88 5.41 21.43
CA TRP A 321 -12.65 5.75 22.12
C TRP A 321 -12.82 7.04 22.92
N SER A 322 -13.32 8.12 22.32
CA SER A 322 -13.60 9.39 23.02
C SER A 322 -14.53 9.19 24.23
N GLU A 323 -15.65 8.49 24.06
CA GLU A 323 -16.59 8.14 25.13
C GLU A 323 -15.89 7.41 26.30
N SER A 324 -14.99 6.47 26.00
CA SER A 324 -14.26 5.71 27.03
C SER A 324 -13.30 6.55 27.89
N PHE A 325 -12.77 7.67 27.36
CA PHE A 325 -11.92 8.58 28.11
C PHE A 325 -12.70 9.54 29.00
N HIS A 326 -13.91 9.94 28.59
CA HIS A 326 -14.73 10.91 29.31
C HIS A 326 -15.57 10.31 30.45
N ARG A 327 -15.65 8.96 30.59
CA ARG A 327 -16.44 8.25 31.63
C ARG A 327 -17.82 8.92 31.86
N SER A 328 -18.52 9.30 30.80
CA SER A 328 -19.58 10.31 30.90
C SER A 328 -21.01 9.74 30.76
N PRO A 329 -22.01 10.36 31.42
CA PRO A 329 -23.45 10.08 31.23
C PRO A 329 -23.94 10.38 29.80
N GLU A 330 -25.14 9.90 29.47
CA GLU A 330 -25.81 10.06 28.16
C GLU A 330 -25.87 11.52 27.66
N GLU A 331 -25.95 12.51 28.56
CA GLU A 331 -26.04 13.95 28.26
C GLU A 331 -24.78 14.57 27.62
N LEU A 332 -23.61 13.89 27.69
CA LEU A 332 -22.38 14.37 27.02
C LEU A 332 -22.19 13.81 25.61
N ARG A 333 -23.03 12.86 25.17
CA ARG A 333 -22.86 12.21 23.86
C ARG A 333 -23.05 13.19 22.70
N ASP A 334 -24.05 14.06 22.80
CA ASP A 334 -24.31 15.11 21.81
C ASP A 334 -23.14 16.10 21.72
N GLN A 335 -22.47 16.39 22.84
CA GLN A 335 -21.28 17.25 22.87
C GLN A 335 -20.07 16.59 22.18
N ILE A 336 -19.88 15.28 22.37
CA ILE A 336 -18.83 14.50 21.70
C ILE A 336 -19.08 14.48 20.19
N ASP A 337 -20.32 14.24 19.76
CA ASP A 337 -20.67 14.23 18.34
C ASP A 337 -20.48 15.63 17.70
N GLU A 338 -20.84 16.71 18.40
CA GLU A 338 -20.53 18.07 17.94
C GLU A 338 -19.03 18.34 17.85
N GLU A 339 -18.24 17.92 18.85
CA GLU A 339 -16.78 18.11 18.85
C GLU A 339 -16.10 17.34 17.72
N LEU A 340 -16.48 16.08 17.51
CA LEU A 340 -16.00 15.26 16.40
C LEU A 340 -16.42 15.86 15.06
N THR A 341 -17.66 16.30 14.92
CA THR A 341 -18.10 16.96 13.68
C THR A 341 -17.26 18.20 13.40
N ARG A 342 -17.05 19.09 14.39
CA ARG A 342 -16.18 20.27 14.23
C ARG A 342 -14.73 19.93 13.87
N LEU A 343 -14.21 18.80 14.37
CA LEU A 343 -12.86 18.33 14.05
C LEU A 343 -12.73 17.82 12.61
N PHE A 344 -13.76 17.13 12.11
CA PHE A 344 -13.74 16.44 10.81
C PHE A 344 -14.30 17.29 9.67
N GLU A 345 -15.17 18.26 9.94
CA GLU A 345 -15.72 19.16 8.94
C GLU A 345 -14.64 19.84 8.06
N PRO A 346 -13.52 20.36 8.60
CA PRO A 346 -12.48 20.95 7.75
C PRO A 346 -11.63 19.89 7.02
N SER A 347 -11.74 18.61 7.37
CA SER A 347 -10.95 17.55 6.77
C SER A 347 -11.41 17.23 5.35
N PRO A 348 -10.47 16.88 4.44
CA PRO A 348 -10.85 16.45 3.11
C PRO A 348 -11.60 15.12 3.16
N ARG A 349 -12.39 14.86 2.11
CA ARG A 349 -13.01 13.56 1.87
C ARG A 349 -11.98 12.43 1.97
N PRO A 350 -12.21 11.36 2.76
CA PRO A 350 -11.33 10.20 2.82
C PRO A 350 -11.08 9.61 1.43
N VAL A 351 -9.89 9.07 1.21
CA VAL A 351 -9.55 8.41 -0.06
C VAL A 351 -8.91 7.07 0.22
N VAL A 352 -9.17 6.12 -0.65
CA VAL A 352 -8.50 4.83 -0.69
C VAL A 352 -7.33 4.91 -1.67
N GLY A 353 -6.13 4.62 -1.18
CA GLY A 353 -4.89 4.79 -1.92
C GLY A 353 -3.67 4.89 -0.99
N PHE A 354 -2.62 5.54 -1.49
CA PHE A 354 -1.44 5.91 -0.72
C PHE A 354 -0.76 7.14 -1.34
N TRP A 355 0.00 7.86 -0.53
CA TRP A 355 0.88 8.91 -1.00
C TRP A 355 2.26 8.36 -1.36
N LEU A 356 2.89 8.98 -2.36
CA LEU A 356 4.31 8.83 -2.64
C LEU A 356 4.97 10.20 -2.58
N PHE A 357 5.92 10.34 -1.68
CA PHE A 357 6.78 11.51 -1.58
C PHE A 357 8.14 11.22 -2.21
N PRO A 358 8.84 12.25 -2.73
CA PRO A 358 10.25 12.13 -3.07
C PRO A 358 11.06 11.72 -1.83
N MET A 359 12.14 10.94 -2.01
CA MET A 359 13.01 10.49 -0.91
C MET A 359 13.53 11.67 -0.07
N GLU A 360 13.83 12.79 -0.71
CA GLU A 360 14.36 14.02 -0.14
C GLU A 360 13.45 14.59 0.96
N SER A 361 12.16 14.24 0.95
CA SER A 361 11.20 14.65 1.97
C SER A 361 11.44 14.00 3.34
N VAL A 362 12.21 12.92 3.40
CA VAL A 362 12.48 12.20 4.65
C VAL A 362 13.95 11.86 4.85
N PHE A 363 14.77 11.86 3.79
CA PHE A 363 16.17 11.45 3.80
C PHE A 363 17.05 12.44 3.05
N THR A 364 18.18 12.79 3.65
CA THR A 364 19.19 13.71 3.13
C THR A 364 20.53 12.99 3.01
N PRO A 365 21.48 13.47 2.18
CA PRO A 365 22.80 12.88 2.09
C PRO A 365 23.53 12.73 3.44
N ASP A 366 23.31 13.65 4.37
CA ASP A 366 23.90 13.63 5.72
C ASP A 366 23.46 12.40 6.53
N ASP A 367 22.27 11.87 6.24
CA ASP A 367 21.71 10.70 6.93
C ASP A 367 22.45 9.38 6.57
N LEU A 368 23.34 9.37 5.56
CA LEU A 368 24.20 8.21 5.27
C LEU A 368 25.13 7.87 6.43
N ASN A 369 25.51 8.88 7.22
CA ASN A 369 26.38 8.73 8.38
C ASN A 369 25.64 8.24 9.64
N LEU A 370 24.32 8.07 9.61
CA LEU A 370 23.57 7.52 10.74
C LEU A 370 24.06 6.11 11.08
N HIS A 371 24.40 5.91 12.35
CA HIS A 371 24.82 4.61 12.85
C HIS A 371 23.60 3.77 13.23
N ASP A 372 23.75 2.44 13.14
CA ASP A 372 22.71 1.50 13.57
C ASP A 372 22.46 1.57 15.10
N THR A 373 23.24 2.33 15.87
CA THR A 373 22.97 2.58 17.29
C THR A 373 21.99 3.73 17.53
N ASP A 374 21.71 4.55 16.50
CA ASP A 374 20.86 5.74 16.61
C ASP A 374 19.35 5.42 16.61
N PHE A 375 18.95 4.13 16.61
CA PHE A 375 17.55 3.71 16.79
C PHE A 375 16.93 4.22 18.08
N VAL A 376 17.76 4.60 19.06
CA VAL A 376 17.35 5.06 20.40
C VAL A 376 17.10 6.57 20.43
N VAL A 377 17.58 7.34 19.45
CA VAL A 377 17.41 8.80 19.45
C VAL A 377 15.95 9.14 19.09
N PRO A 378 15.26 9.99 19.88
CA PRO A 378 13.92 10.43 19.56
C PRO A 378 13.90 11.17 18.21
N HIS A 379 13.36 10.52 17.18
CA HIS A 379 13.10 11.19 15.90
C HIS A 379 11.71 11.86 15.92
N PRO A 380 11.54 13.04 15.31
CA PRO A 380 10.24 13.68 15.21
C PRO A 380 9.35 12.83 14.31
N LYS A 381 8.40 12.10 14.93
CA LYS A 381 7.47 11.21 14.24
C LYS A 381 6.53 11.96 13.30
N THR A 382 6.32 13.24 13.56
CA THR A 382 5.55 14.16 12.73
C THR A 382 6.47 15.24 12.19
N VAL A 383 6.35 15.53 10.90
CA VAL A 383 7.12 16.57 10.24
C VAL A 383 6.25 17.38 9.30
N ASP A 384 6.73 18.59 9.00
CA ASP A 384 6.21 19.40 7.92
C ASP A 384 6.75 18.87 6.59
N MET A 385 5.85 18.47 5.70
CA MET A 385 6.14 18.00 4.34
C MET A 385 5.55 18.95 3.29
N SER A 386 5.14 20.17 3.65
CA SER A 386 4.52 21.15 2.74
C SER A 386 5.39 21.51 1.55
N GLN A 387 6.72 21.42 1.70
CA GLN A 387 7.69 21.64 0.60
C GLN A 387 7.74 20.47 -0.41
N HIS A 388 7.10 19.35 -0.10
CA HIS A 388 7.13 18.12 -0.90
C HIS A 388 5.71 17.62 -1.14
N MET A 389 5.05 18.15 -2.16
CA MET A 389 3.72 17.68 -2.56
C MET A 389 3.77 16.19 -2.94
N PRO A 390 2.91 15.33 -2.34
CA PRO A 390 2.88 13.91 -2.67
C PRO A 390 2.11 13.64 -3.94
N GLU A 391 2.57 12.65 -4.71
CA GLU A 391 1.72 11.96 -5.69
C GLU A 391 0.62 11.20 -4.94
N LEU A 392 -0.60 11.18 -5.49
CA LEU A 392 -1.68 10.33 -4.97
C LEU A 392 -1.83 9.10 -5.86
N CYS A 393 -1.49 7.93 -5.32
CA CYS A 393 -1.82 6.65 -5.93
C CYS A 393 -3.24 6.27 -5.54
N LEU A 394 -4.20 6.71 -6.37
CA LEU A 394 -5.64 6.55 -6.17
C LEU A 394 -6.06 5.13 -6.53
N ALA A 395 -6.54 4.36 -5.54
CA ALA A 395 -6.95 2.98 -5.77
C ALA A 395 -8.19 2.90 -6.67
N ASN A 396 -8.19 1.93 -7.57
CA ASN A 396 -9.31 1.62 -8.44
C ASN A 396 -10.33 0.76 -7.69
N ILE A 397 -11.14 1.40 -6.86
CA ILE A 397 -12.22 0.76 -6.10
C ILE A 397 -13.49 0.81 -6.94
N TYR A 398 -13.89 -0.36 -7.45
CA TYR A 398 -15.04 -0.54 -8.31
C TYR A 398 -16.17 -1.18 -7.52
#